data_AF-A0A535I2J8-F1
#
_entry.id   AF-A0A535I2J8-F1
#
_cell.length_a   1.000
_cell.length_b   1.000
_cell.length_c   1.000
_cell.angle_alpha   90.00
_cell.angle_beta   90.00
_cell.angle_gamma   90.00
#
_symmetry.space_group_name_H-M   'P 1'
#
loop_
_entity.id
_entity.type
_entity.pdbx_description
1 polymer ?
#
loop_
_entity_poly.entity_id
_entity_poly.type
_entity_poly.pdbx_seq_one_letter_code
_entity_poly.pdbx_strand_id
1 'polypeptide(L)'
;MATAADWEIMSGLLGVIREAAAGNPQLRPGDLADATRAALPASNLGQRRHLVMTLANTGVLEPRGHASFRNGWVDFEARRDPPEWKSDWLYPSGFWRGSDGIELAAIGEFFPRLTGLT
;
A
#
# COMPACT_ATOMS: atom_id res chain seq x y z
N MET A 1 16.25 -15.78 0.50
CA MET A 1 16.34 -14.83 -0.63
C MET A 1 15.07 -14.94 -1.46
N ALA A 2 14.57 -13.83 -1.99
CA ALA A 2 13.43 -13.84 -2.90
C ALA A 2 13.79 -14.56 -4.22
N THR A 3 12.91 -15.44 -4.66
CA THR A 3 12.97 -16.20 -5.92
C THR A 3 12.46 -15.36 -7.09
N ALA A 4 12.63 -15.84 -8.33
CA ALA A 4 12.04 -15.18 -9.51
C ALA A 4 10.51 -15.08 -9.40
N ALA A 5 9.85 -16.13 -8.91
CA ALA A 5 8.41 -16.15 -8.70
C ALA A 5 7.94 -15.08 -7.71
N ASP A 6 8.72 -14.81 -6.65
CA ASP A 6 8.40 -13.75 -5.68
C ASP A 6 8.39 -12.37 -6.34
N TRP A 7 9.32 -12.12 -7.28
CA TRP A 7 9.38 -10.86 -8.03
C TRP A 7 8.23 -10.72 -9.02
N GLU A 8 7.83 -11.80 -9.69
CA GLU A 8 6.66 -11.81 -10.57
C GLU A 8 5.37 -11.52 -9.80
N ILE A 9 5.21 -12.15 -8.62
CA ILE A 9 4.06 -11.89 -7.73
C ILE A 9 4.04 -10.44 -7.28
N MET A 10 5.18 -9.90 -6.81
CA MET A 10 5.26 -8.50 -6.38
C MET A 10 4.99 -7.53 -7.53
N SER A 11 5.52 -7.79 -8.73
CA SER A 11 5.23 -6.99 -9.92
C SER A 11 3.75 -7.00 -10.28
N GLY A 12 3.11 -8.18 -10.29
CA GLY A 12 1.68 -8.31 -10.56
C GLY A 12 0.82 -7.61 -9.52
N LEU A 13 1.21 -7.71 -8.25
CA LEU A 13 0.57 -6.99 -7.15
C LEU A 13 0.64 -5.46 -7.35
N LEU A 14 1.83 -4.91 -7.63
CA LEU A 14 1.99 -3.46 -7.87
C LEU A 14 1.19 -3.01 -9.10
N GLY A 15 1.10 -3.85 -10.14
CA GLY A 15 0.25 -3.60 -11.32
C GLY A 15 -1.23 -3.47 -10.93
N VAL A 16 -1.77 -4.43 -10.17
CA VAL A 16 -3.16 -4.41 -9.69
C VAL A 16 -3.43 -3.17 -8.82
N ILE A 17 -2.51 -2.82 -7.93
CA ILE A 17 -2.63 -1.63 -7.09
C ILE A 17 -2.70 -0.36 -7.95
N ARG A 18 -1.79 -0.22 -8.93
CA ARG A 18 -1.73 0.94 -9.84
C ARG A 18 -3.02 1.08 -10.65
N GLU A 19 -3.51 -0.03 -11.22
CA GLU A 19 -4.75 -0.05 -12.00
C GLU A 19 -5.97 0.31 -11.14
N ALA A 20 -6.10 -0.28 -9.95
CA ALA A 20 -7.19 0.02 -9.04
C ALA A 20 -7.19 1.49 -8.58
N ALA A 21 -6.00 2.02 -8.25
CA ALA A 21 -5.81 3.41 -7.85
C ALA A 21 -6.16 4.39 -8.99
N ALA A 22 -5.71 4.11 -10.22
CA ALA A 22 -6.04 4.91 -11.40
C ALA A 22 -7.53 4.87 -11.76
N GLY A 23 -8.18 3.72 -11.58
CA GLY A 23 -9.61 3.55 -11.84
C GLY A 23 -10.52 4.21 -10.80
N ASN A 24 -10.01 4.46 -9.58
CA ASN A 24 -10.77 5.09 -8.52
C ASN A 24 -9.87 5.98 -7.62
N PRO A 25 -9.80 7.30 -7.85
CA PRO A 25 -9.02 8.21 -7.01
C PRO A 25 -9.45 8.27 -5.53
N GLN A 26 -10.67 7.82 -5.21
CA GLN A 26 -11.19 7.74 -3.84
C GLN A 26 -11.10 6.33 -3.24
N LEU A 27 -10.41 5.40 -3.92
CA LEU A 27 -10.23 4.02 -3.46
C LEU A 27 -9.68 4.00 -2.04
N ARG A 28 -10.28 3.18 -1.18
CA ARG A 28 -9.89 3.07 0.22
C ARG A 28 -9.04 1.82 0.45
N PRO A 29 -8.31 1.74 1.57
CA PRO A 29 -7.49 0.56 1.89
C PRO A 29 -8.27 -0.76 1.94
N GLY A 30 -9.54 -0.73 2.37
CA GLY A 30 -10.44 -1.90 2.34
C GLY A 30 -10.69 -2.40 0.94
N ASP A 31 -11.12 -1.51 0.05
CA ASP A 31 -11.39 -1.85 -1.35
C ASP A 31 -10.08 -2.25 -2.08
N LEU A 32 -8.96 -1.62 -1.74
CA LEU A 32 -7.65 -2.01 -2.25
C LEU A 32 -7.26 -3.43 -1.79
N ALA A 33 -7.47 -3.77 -0.51
CA ALA A 33 -7.23 -5.12 -0.01
C ALA A 33 -8.09 -6.15 -0.73
N ASP A 34 -9.30 -5.81 -1.15
CA ASP A 34 -10.12 -6.71 -1.98
C ASP A 34 -9.59 -6.80 -3.42
N ALA A 35 -9.19 -5.68 -4.03
CA ALA A 35 -8.62 -5.66 -5.38
C ALA A 35 -7.35 -6.53 -5.50
N THR A 36 -6.47 -6.50 -4.49
CA THR A 36 -5.21 -7.28 -4.48
C THR A 36 -5.43 -8.79 -4.51
N ARG A 37 -6.66 -9.29 -4.27
CA ARG A 37 -7.02 -10.70 -4.46
C ARG A 37 -6.76 -11.18 -5.90
N ALA A 38 -6.84 -10.30 -6.89
CA ALA A 38 -6.55 -10.65 -8.29
C ALA A 38 -5.10 -11.14 -8.48
N ALA A 39 -4.14 -10.53 -7.78
CA ALA A 39 -2.73 -10.95 -7.81
C ALA A 39 -2.43 -12.07 -6.79
N LEU A 40 -3.22 -12.17 -5.72
CA LEU A 40 -3.01 -13.11 -4.62
C LEU A 40 -4.26 -13.97 -4.36
N PRO A 41 -4.67 -14.85 -5.29
CA PRO A 41 -5.96 -15.55 -5.21
C PRO A 41 -6.07 -16.52 -4.01
N ALA A 42 -4.94 -17.06 -3.56
CA ALA A 42 -4.87 -17.96 -2.40
C ALA A 42 -4.84 -17.23 -1.04
N SER A 43 -4.77 -15.89 -1.04
CA SER A 43 -4.72 -15.11 0.21
C SER A 43 -6.10 -15.00 0.86
N ASN A 44 -6.11 -14.84 2.18
CA ASN A 44 -7.29 -14.43 2.93
C ASN A 44 -7.31 -12.90 3.15
N LEU A 45 -8.46 -12.38 3.62
CA LEU A 45 -8.63 -10.93 3.84
C LEU A 45 -7.62 -10.36 4.85
N GLY A 46 -7.35 -11.08 5.94
CA GLY A 46 -6.39 -10.64 6.97
C GLY A 46 -4.97 -10.46 6.40
N GLN A 47 -4.53 -11.40 5.56
CA GLN A 47 -3.23 -11.32 4.87
C GLN A 47 -3.16 -10.11 3.93
N ARG A 48 -4.22 -9.84 3.15
CA ARG A 48 -4.26 -8.68 2.25
C ARG A 48 -4.32 -7.36 3.01
N ARG A 49 -5.06 -7.30 4.12
CA ARG A 49 -5.05 -6.12 5.01
C ARG A 49 -3.66 -5.86 5.57
N HIS A 50 -2.99 -6.90 6.05
CA HIS A 50 -1.63 -6.78 6.56
C HIS A 50 -0.67 -6.31 5.49
N LEU A 51 -0.75 -6.85 4.28
CA LEU A 51 0.03 -6.41 3.13
C LEU A 51 -0.15 -4.92 2.84
N VAL A 52 -1.40 -4.42 2.76
CA VAL A 52 -1.67 -2.99 2.54
C VAL A 52 -1.06 -2.14 3.66
N MET A 53 -1.19 -2.56 4.93
CA MET A 53 -0.55 -1.87 6.05
C MET A 53 0.98 -1.88 5.95
N THR A 54 1.59 -3.01 5.57
CA THR A 54 3.04 -3.12 5.38
C THR A 54 3.51 -2.16 4.30
N LEU A 55 2.84 -2.14 3.15
CA LEU A 55 3.19 -1.23 2.05
C LEU A 55 3.02 0.24 2.42
N ALA A 56 2.00 0.58 3.22
CA ALA A 56 1.83 1.93 3.75
C ALA A 56 2.94 2.28 4.77
N ASN A 57 3.32 1.35 5.63
CA ASN A 57 4.40 1.54 6.61
C ASN A 57 5.77 1.71 5.94
N THR A 58 6.03 1.02 4.84
CA THR A 58 7.25 1.19 4.04
C THR A 58 7.17 2.38 3.09
N GLY A 59 6.07 3.15 3.10
CA GLY A 59 5.89 4.31 2.23
C GLY A 59 5.73 3.99 0.75
N VAL A 60 5.45 2.73 0.40
CA VAL A 60 5.06 2.35 -0.98
C VAL A 60 3.66 2.85 -1.28
N LEU A 61 2.78 2.79 -0.28
CA LEU A 61 1.46 3.42 -0.28
C LEU A 61 1.48 4.62 0.66
N GLU A 62 2.20 5.68 0.27
CA GLU A 62 2.35 6.89 1.09
C GLU A 62 1.10 7.79 0.97
N PRO A 63 0.30 7.96 2.02
CA PRO A 63 -0.80 8.91 2.01
C PRO A 63 -0.30 10.37 1.97
N ARG A 64 -0.92 11.20 1.13
CA ARG A 64 -0.54 12.61 1.05
C ARG A 64 -0.75 13.34 2.37
N GLY A 65 0.30 13.97 2.89
CA GLY A 65 0.26 14.75 4.13
C GLY A 65 0.37 13.91 5.41
N HIS A 66 0.64 12.61 5.29
CA HIS A 66 0.78 11.69 6.41
C HIS A 66 2.03 10.83 6.22
N ALA A 67 3.05 11.05 7.05
CA ALA A 67 4.33 10.35 6.92
C ALA A 67 4.19 8.85 7.22
N SER A 68 4.81 8.00 6.40
CA SER A 68 5.13 6.63 6.78
C SER A 68 6.42 6.54 7.60
N PHE A 69 6.70 5.34 8.14
CA PHE A 69 7.96 5.06 8.83
C PHE A 69 9.19 5.25 7.94
N ARG A 70 9.03 5.20 6.61
CA ARG A 70 10.09 5.52 5.66
C ARG A 70 10.55 6.97 5.78
N ASN A 71 9.61 7.89 5.95
CA ASN A 71 9.87 9.33 5.92
C ASN A 71 10.05 9.95 7.32
N GLY A 72 9.62 9.27 8.38
CA GLY A 72 9.90 9.68 9.74
C GLY A 72 9.03 8.98 10.77
N TRP A 73 9.49 8.98 12.01
CA TRP A 73 8.67 8.55 13.13
C TRP A 73 7.62 9.61 13.46
N VAL A 74 6.36 9.21 13.57
CA VAL A 74 5.26 10.05 14.05
C VAL A 74 4.84 9.55 15.42
N ASP A 75 4.98 10.43 16.43
CA ASP A 75 4.57 10.11 17.79
C ASP A 75 3.09 9.79 17.86
N PHE A 76 2.73 8.86 18.76
CA PHE A 76 1.37 8.39 18.89
C PHE A 76 0.36 9.54 19.08
N GLU A 77 0.72 10.54 19.89
CA GLU A 77 -0.11 11.73 20.15
C GLU A 77 -0.31 12.62 18.92
N ALA A 78 0.62 12.57 17.96
CA ALA A 78 0.56 13.32 16.70
C ALA A 78 -0.16 12.55 15.57
N ARG A 79 -0.43 11.25 15.77
CA ARG A 79 -1.19 10.44 14.80
C ARG A 79 -2.66 10.82 14.89
N ARG A 80 -3.12 11.54 13.88
CA ARG A 80 -4.55 11.82 13.73
C ARG A 80 -5.32 10.51 13.53
N ASP A 81 -6.52 10.45 14.10
CA ASP A 81 -7.48 9.42 13.73
C ASP A 81 -7.93 9.63 12.28
N PRO A 82 -8.17 8.54 11.52
CA PRO A 82 -8.77 8.64 10.20
C PRO A 82 -10.11 9.41 10.27
N PRO A 83 -10.45 10.20 9.24
CA PRO A 83 -11.68 10.99 9.25
C PRO A 83 -12.95 10.12 9.30
N GLU A 84 -12.85 8.83 8.98
CA GLU A 84 -13.96 7.89 9.07
C GLU A 84 -14.06 7.20 10.43
N TRP A 85 -15.15 7.48 11.15
CA TRP A 85 -15.47 6.90 12.46
C TRP A 85 -15.61 5.37 12.50
N LYS A 86 -15.68 4.69 11.34
CA LYS A 86 -15.69 3.22 11.22
C LYS A 86 -14.37 2.62 10.73
N SER A 87 -13.35 3.44 10.49
CA SER A 87 -12.07 2.91 10.00
C SER A 87 -11.36 2.17 11.12
N ASP A 88 -11.06 0.89 10.89
CA ASP A 88 -10.21 0.06 11.74
C ASP A 88 -8.74 0.03 11.24
N TRP A 89 -8.41 0.88 10.27
CA TRP A 89 -7.07 0.98 9.69
C TRP A 89 -6.16 1.85 10.55
N LEU A 90 -4.96 1.33 10.83
CA LEU A 90 -3.95 2.03 11.60
C LEU A 90 -3.25 3.11 10.75
N TYR A 91 -2.72 4.12 11.44
CA TYR A 91 -1.82 5.10 10.81
C TYR A 91 -0.58 4.40 10.20
N PRO A 92 -0.13 4.78 8.99
CA PRO A 92 -0.70 5.80 8.11
C PRO A 92 -1.77 5.25 7.15
N SER A 93 -1.91 3.92 7.03
CA SER A 93 -2.73 3.26 6.00
C SER A 93 -4.16 3.77 5.87
N GLY A 94 -4.82 4.14 6.97
CA GLY A 94 -6.20 4.66 6.94
C GLY A 94 -6.38 5.96 6.13
N PHE A 95 -5.29 6.72 5.91
CA PHE A 95 -5.30 7.97 5.16
C PHE A 95 -5.06 7.79 3.66
N TRP A 96 -4.59 6.61 3.22
CA TRP A 96 -4.25 6.39 1.82
C TRP A 96 -5.52 6.40 0.96
N ARG A 97 -5.44 7.04 -0.20
CA ARG A 97 -6.47 7.04 -1.22
C ARG A 97 -5.89 6.64 -2.57
N GLY A 98 -6.73 6.18 -3.49
CA GLY A 98 -6.31 5.89 -4.86
C GLY A 98 -5.58 7.05 -5.54
N SER A 99 -5.91 8.31 -5.20
CA SER A 99 -5.21 9.50 -5.69
C SER A 99 -3.74 9.62 -5.25
N ASP A 100 -3.34 8.90 -4.20
CA ASP A 100 -1.96 8.86 -3.72
C ASP A 100 -1.11 7.89 -4.54
N GLY A 101 -1.72 6.82 -5.07
CA GLY A 101 -1.04 5.85 -5.94
C GLY A 101 0.09 5.09 -5.24
N ILE A 102 1.13 4.78 -6.01
CA ILE A 102 2.35 4.10 -5.56
C ILE A 102 3.51 5.11 -5.58
N GLU A 103 4.27 5.17 -4.49
CA GLU A 103 5.46 6.00 -4.39
C GLU A 103 6.67 5.30 -5.03
N LEU A 104 7.09 5.78 -6.20
CA LEU A 104 8.14 5.17 -7.00
C LEU A 104 9.50 5.19 -6.31
N ALA A 105 9.79 6.21 -5.50
CA ALA A 105 11.03 6.25 -4.75
C ALA A 105 11.10 5.09 -3.74
N ALA A 106 9.98 4.67 -3.14
CA ALA A 106 9.94 3.55 -2.21
C ALA A 106 10.14 2.22 -2.94
N ILE A 107 9.60 2.10 -4.17
CA ILE A 107 9.87 0.94 -5.03
C ILE A 107 11.36 0.85 -5.36
N GLY A 108 12.01 1.96 -5.71
CA GLY A 108 13.44 1.97 -5.98
C GLY A 108 14.32 1.55 -4.80
N GLU A 109 13.89 1.86 -3.58
CA GLU A 109 14.59 1.53 -2.35
C GLU A 109 14.39 0.07 -1.94
N PHE A 110 13.14 -0.39 -1.84
CA PHE A 110 12.81 -1.72 -1.29
C PHE A 110 12.73 -2.82 -2.34
N PHE A 111 12.42 -2.48 -3.59
CA PHE A 111 12.22 -3.42 -4.70
C PHE A 111 13.00 -2.98 -5.94
N PRO A 112 14.33 -2.81 -5.86
CA PRO A 112 15.14 -2.22 -6.93
C PRO A 112 15.02 -2.95 -8.28
N ARG A 113 14.68 -4.25 -8.28
CA ARG A 113 14.45 -5.05 -9.50
C ARG A 113 13.16 -4.69 -10.26
N LEU A 114 12.26 -3.93 -9.64
CA LEU A 114 10.96 -3.56 -10.19
C LEU A 114 10.92 -2.11 -10.71
N THR A 115 12.02 -1.37 -10.62
CA THR A 115 12.12 0.04 -11.04
C THR A 115 11.90 0.27 -12.54
N GLY A 116 12.13 -0.75 -13.38
CA GLY A 116 11.87 -0.69 -14.82
C GLY A 116 10.45 -1.10 -15.24
N LEU A 117 9.60 -1.47 -14.28
CA LEU A 117 8.24 -1.97 -14.52
C LEU A 117 7.16 -0.98 -14.05
N THR A 118 7.57 0.07 -13.33
CA THR A 118 6.70 1.12 -12.80
C THR A 118 6.47 2.25 -13.78
#